data_AF-A0A7K3DAH3-F1
#
_entry.id   AF-A0A7K3DAH3-F1
#
_cell.length_a   1.000
_cell.length_b   1.000
_cell.length_c   1.000
_cell.angle_alpha   90.00
_cell.angle_beta   90.00
_cell.angle_gamma   90.00
#
_symmetry.space_group_name_H-M   'P 1'
#
loop_
_entity.id
_entity.type
_entity.pdbx_description
1 polymer ?
#
loop_
_entity_poly.entity_id
_entity_poly.type
_entity_poly.pdbx_seq_one_letter_code
_entity_poly.pdbx_strand_id
1 'polypeptide(L)'
;PELSVDQADQLAAIAAGIQSLSHGASAEFGDGSGGVRSAMAEFYGGILFIVEAGEGAHLAVIAAEDADAGLVGHTMAELVEQLGEHLRAAPRADGAPRTLPAS
;
A
#
# COMPACT_ATOMS: atom_id res chain seq x y z
N PRO A 1 7.06 18.29 -5.80
CA PRO A 1 6.02 18.27 -6.85
C PRO A 1 4.95 17.23 -6.54
N GLU A 2 3.69 17.55 -6.81
CA GLU A 2 2.59 16.59 -6.67
C GLU A 2 2.68 15.51 -7.76
N LEU A 3 2.27 14.29 -7.45
CA LEU A 3 2.21 13.19 -8.42
C LEU A 3 1.08 13.47 -9.41
N SER A 4 1.32 13.23 -10.70
CA SER A 4 0.20 13.14 -11.65
C SER A 4 -0.68 11.93 -11.30
N VAL A 5 -1.92 11.92 -11.80
CA VAL A 5 -2.83 10.77 -11.61
C VAL A 5 -2.20 9.47 -12.12
N ASP A 6 -1.61 9.49 -13.31
CA ASP A 6 -0.93 8.31 -13.88
C ASP A 6 0.24 7.82 -13.01
N GLN A 7 1.00 8.75 -12.43
CA GLN A 7 2.10 8.41 -11.52
C GLN A 7 1.59 7.82 -10.20
N ALA A 8 0.48 8.34 -9.68
CA ALA A 8 -0.16 7.82 -8.47
C ALA A 8 -0.72 6.41 -8.72
N ASP A 9 -1.37 6.16 -9.86
CA ASP A 9 -1.87 4.83 -10.23
C ASP A 9 -0.72 3.83 -10.39
N GLN A 10 0.38 4.24 -11.03
CA GLN A 10 1.57 3.40 -11.16
C GLN A 10 2.19 3.07 -9.80
N LEU A 11 2.28 4.07 -8.91
CA LEU A 11 2.78 3.87 -7.55
C LEU A 11 1.88 2.91 -6.75
N ALA A 12 0.57 3.05 -6.87
CA ALA A 12 -0.39 2.15 -6.23
C ALA A 12 -0.25 0.70 -6.74
N ALA A 13 -0.03 0.51 -8.05
CA ALA A 13 0.20 -0.81 -8.63
C ALA A 13 1.50 -1.46 -8.10
N ILE A 14 2.57 -0.69 -8.00
CA ILE A 14 3.85 -1.15 -7.42
C ILE A 14 3.65 -1.56 -5.95
N ALA A 15 2.96 -0.73 -5.16
CA ALA A 15 2.70 -1.01 -3.76
C ALA A 15 1.87 -2.30 -3.58
N ALA A 16 0.84 -2.50 -4.40
CA ALA A 16 0.05 -3.73 -4.39
C ALA A 16 0.88 -4.97 -4.74
N GLY A 17 1.81 -4.85 -5.70
CA GLY A 17 2.74 -5.93 -6.05
C GLY A 17 3.66 -6.31 -4.89
N ILE A 18 4.22 -5.33 -4.19
CA ILE A 18 5.07 -5.56 -3.01
C ILE A 18 4.26 -6.23 -1.88
N GLN A 19 3.01 -5.82 -1.67
CA GLN A 19 2.13 -6.44 -0.69
C GLN A 19 1.89 -7.93 -1.01
N SER A 20 1.56 -8.24 -2.26
CA SER A 20 1.35 -9.62 -2.73
C SER A 20 2.58 -10.50 -2.51
N LEU A 21 3.77 -10.01 -2.87
CA LEU A 21 5.04 -10.72 -2.63
C LEU A 21 5.29 -10.94 -1.14
N SER A 22 5.01 -9.93 -0.31
CA SER A 22 5.17 -10.01 1.14
C SER A 22 4.22 -11.01 1.77
N HIS A 23 2.98 -11.09 1.27
CA HIS A 23 2.02 -12.09 1.71
C HIS A 23 2.50 -13.50 1.39
N GLY A 24 3.04 -13.73 0.18
CA GLY A 24 3.65 -15.02 -0.18
C GLY A 24 4.84 -15.36 0.73
N ALA A 25 5.71 -14.39 1.00
CA ALA A 25 6.86 -14.59 1.90
C ALA A 25 6.41 -14.92 3.35
N SER A 26 5.36 -14.27 3.86
CA SER A 26 4.79 -14.57 5.18
C SER A 26 4.18 -15.98 5.25
N ALA A 27 3.55 -16.44 4.16
CA ALA A 27 3.00 -17.79 4.09
C ALA A 27 4.08 -18.88 4.06
N GLU A 28 5.17 -18.65 3.32
CA GLU A 28 6.26 -19.64 3.16
C GLU A 28 7.30 -19.60 4.28
N PHE A 29 7.58 -18.43 4.85
CA PHE A 29 8.70 -18.22 5.78
C PHE A 29 8.30 -17.58 7.12
N GLY A 30 7.04 -17.20 7.30
CA GLY A 30 6.52 -16.55 8.50
C GLY A 30 5.56 -17.43 9.31
N ASP A 31 4.66 -16.78 10.05
CA ASP A 31 3.58 -17.44 10.81
C ASP A 31 2.26 -17.56 10.02
N GLY A 32 2.28 -17.18 8.74
CA GLY A 32 1.10 -17.19 7.87
C GLY A 32 0.04 -16.14 8.20
N SER A 33 0.29 -15.23 9.16
CA SER A 33 -0.65 -14.12 9.48
C SER A 33 -0.78 -13.12 8.33
N GLY A 34 0.14 -13.16 7.35
CA GLY A 34 0.02 -12.50 6.06
C GLY A 34 0.32 -11.00 6.07
N GLY A 35 0.45 -10.46 4.86
CA GLY A 35 0.59 -9.02 4.60
C GLY A 35 1.95 -8.39 4.94
N VAL A 36 2.13 -7.14 4.51
CA VAL A 36 3.29 -6.32 4.87
C VAL A 36 2.88 -5.33 5.94
N ARG A 37 3.55 -5.34 7.10
CA ARG A 37 3.37 -4.29 8.12
C ARG A 37 4.02 -2.98 7.66
N SER A 38 5.19 -3.11 7.05
CA SER A 38 5.96 -2.03 6.46
C SER A 38 6.92 -2.57 5.40
N ALA A 39 7.10 -1.87 4.29
CA ALA A 39 8.14 -2.13 3.30
C ALA A 39 8.94 -0.85 3.02
N MET A 40 10.24 -1.00 2.80
CA MET A 40 11.14 0.07 2.39
C MET A 40 12.02 -0.45 1.25
N ALA A 41 12.08 0.31 0.15
CA ALA A 41 12.89 -0.02 -1.01
C ALA A 41 13.64 1.23 -1.49
N GLU A 42 14.96 1.12 -1.55
CA GLU A 42 15.83 2.16 -2.10
C GLU A 42 16.06 1.89 -3.59
N PHE A 43 16.06 2.96 -4.38
CA PHE A 43 16.37 2.91 -5.81
C PHE A 43 17.15 4.16 -6.22
N TYR A 44 17.74 4.12 -7.41
CA TYR A 44 18.43 5.28 -7.94
C TYR A 44 17.46 6.44 -8.10
N GLY A 45 17.61 7.47 -7.28
CA GLY A 45 16.76 8.66 -7.27
C GLY A 45 15.71 8.73 -6.15
N GLY A 46 15.68 7.79 -5.20
CA GLY A 46 14.83 7.94 -4.03
C GLY A 46 14.57 6.67 -3.23
N ILE A 47 13.63 6.80 -2.30
CA ILE A 47 13.23 5.74 -1.38
C ILE A 47 11.71 5.61 -1.39
N LEU A 48 11.21 4.39 -1.54
CA LEU A 48 9.80 4.04 -1.41
C LEU A 48 9.54 3.48 -0.02
N PHE A 49 8.59 4.08 0.68
CA PHE A 49 8.04 3.58 1.94
C PHE A 49 6.59 3.15 1.73
N ILE A 50 6.22 2.01 2.29
CA ILE A 50 4.84 1.50 2.32
C ILE A 50 4.53 1.07 3.74
N VAL A 51 3.41 1.55 4.29
CA VAL A 51 2.91 1.12 5.62
C VAL A 51 1.44 0.76 5.53
N GLU A 52 1.00 -0.12 6.41
CA GLU A 52 -0.42 -0.37 6.62
C GLU A 52 -1.11 0.90 7.13
N ALA A 53 -2.23 1.27 6.52
CA ALA A 53 -2.92 2.52 6.80
C ALA A 53 -4.39 2.33 7.21
N GLY A 54 -4.77 1.09 7.53
CA GLY A 54 -6.13 0.67 7.82
C GLY A 54 -6.49 -0.62 7.10
N GLU A 55 -7.65 -1.19 7.42
CA GLU A 55 -8.07 -2.46 6.85
C GLU A 55 -8.19 -2.38 5.31
N GLY A 56 -7.37 -3.18 4.62
CA GLY A 56 -7.28 -3.20 3.16
C GLY A 56 -6.58 -1.99 2.53
N ALA A 57 -6.08 -1.04 3.33
CA ALA A 57 -5.49 0.21 2.86
C ALA A 57 -4.00 0.31 3.24
N HIS A 58 -3.21 0.91 2.35
CA HIS A 58 -1.78 1.17 2.57
C HIS A 58 -1.44 2.59 2.15
N LEU A 59 -0.49 3.20 2.84
CA LEU A 59 0.08 4.49 2.50
C LEU A 59 1.44 4.28 1.85
N ALA A 60 1.61 4.77 0.62
CA ALA A 60 2.87 4.75 -0.11
C ALA A 60 3.45 6.17 -0.23
N VAL A 61 4.74 6.32 0.08
CA VAL A 61 5.47 7.59 0.03
C VAL A 61 6.78 7.41 -0.73
N ILE A 62 7.04 8.31 -1.68
CA ILE A 62 8.35 8.44 -2.33
C ILE A 62 9.08 9.61 -1.66
N ALA A 63 10.24 9.33 -1.09
CA ALA A 63 11.13 10.31 -0.50
C ALA A 63 12.39 10.47 -1.37
N ALA A 64 13.08 11.61 -1.20
CA ALA A 64 14.40 11.83 -1.79
C ALA A 64 15.43 10.87 -1.19
N GLU A 65 16.54 10.65 -1.90
CA GLU A 65 17.61 9.73 -1.47
C GLU A 65 18.32 10.15 -0.19
N ASP A 66 18.29 11.44 0.14
CA ASP A 66 18.88 12.04 1.33
C ASP A 66 17.87 12.22 2.49
N ALA A 67 16.65 11.72 2.33
CA ALA A 67 15.63 11.82 3.35
C ALA A 67 15.95 10.95 4.58
N ASP A 68 15.70 11.48 5.77
CA ASP A 68 15.80 10.71 7.01
C ASP A 68 14.64 9.72 7.11
N ALA A 69 14.95 8.43 6.95
CA ALA A 69 13.96 7.35 7.00
C ALA A 69 13.21 7.28 8.35
N GLY A 70 13.87 7.63 9.45
CA GLY A 70 13.25 7.68 10.78
C GLY A 70 12.21 8.78 10.88
N LEU A 71 12.52 9.97 10.37
CA LEU A 71 11.58 11.09 10.32
C LEU A 71 10.40 10.81 9.37
N VAL A 72 10.68 10.24 8.20
CA VAL A 72 9.64 9.85 7.24
C VAL A 72 8.71 8.82 7.87
N GLY A 73 9.25 7.75 8.46
CA GLY A 73 8.46 6.72 9.14
C GLY A 73 7.63 7.28 10.30
N HIS A 74 8.19 8.17 11.12
CA HIS A 74 7.47 8.83 12.21
C HIS A 74 6.28 9.64 11.69
N THR A 75 6.50 10.49 10.68
CA THR A 75 5.45 11.32 10.07
C THR A 75 4.37 10.47 9.43
N MET A 76 4.75 9.36 8.78
CA MET A 76 3.80 8.41 8.18
C MET A 76 2.92 7.75 9.25
N ALA A 77 3.48 7.37 10.39
CA ALA A 77 2.70 6.80 11.50
C ALA A 77 1.67 7.80 12.02
N GLU A 78 2.06 9.06 12.25
CA GLU A 78 1.14 10.12 12.66
C GLU A 78 0.02 10.36 11.63
N LEU A 79 0.35 10.33 10.33
CA LEU A 79 -0.62 10.50 9.26
C LEU A 79 -1.63 9.35 9.20
N VAL A 80 -1.17 8.10 9.38
CA VAL A 80 -2.05 6.92 9.45
C VAL A 80 -2.99 7.02 10.64
N GLU A 81 -2.49 7.42 11.81
CA GLU A 81 -3.32 7.62 13.00
C GLU A 81 -4.41 8.69 12.77
N GLN A 82 -4.07 9.80 12.13
CA GLN A 82 -5.02 10.87 11.81
C GLN A 82 -6.09 10.44 10.80
N LEU A 83 -5.73 9.55 9.87
CA LEU A 83 -6.62 9.16 8.76
C LEU A 83 -7.36 7.83 9.03
N GLY A 84 -7.14 7.21 10.19
CA GLY A 84 -7.59 5.85 10.52
C GLY A 84 -9.09 5.56 10.40
N GLU A 85 -9.98 6.53 10.62
CA GLU A 85 -11.42 6.32 10.37
C GLU A 85 -11.82 6.44 8.90
N HIS A 86 -10.99 7.09 8.08
CA HIS A 86 -11.27 7.43 6.68
C HIS A 86 -10.56 6.51 5.67
N LEU A 87 -9.50 5.81 6.09
CA LEU A 87 -8.71 4.89 5.26
C LEU A 87 -9.16 3.43 5.39
N ARG A 88 -10.40 3.15 5.00
CA ARG A 88 -10.83 1.76 4.78
C ARG A 88 -11.03 1.53 3.29
N ALA A 89 -10.35 0.53 2.76
CA ALA A 89 -10.62 0.04 1.41
C ALA A 89 -11.45 -1.24 1.56
N ALA A 90 -12.77 -1.07 1.70
CA ALA A 90 -13.67 -2.22 1.73
C ALA A 90 -13.48 -3.05 0.45
N PRO A 91 -13.52 -4.40 0.54
CA PRO A 91 -13.50 -5.26 -0.64
C PRO A 91 -14.53 -4.75 -1.65
N ARG A 92 -14.10 -4.56 -2.91
CA ARG A 92 -15.06 -4.27 -3.97
C ARG A 92 -15.99 -5.47 -4.03
N ALA A 93 -17.30 -5.26 -3.88
CA ALA A 93 -18.27 -6.33 -4.07
C ALA A 93 -18.09 -6.86 -5.50
N ASP A 94 -17.42 -8.01 -5.63
CA ASP A 94 -17.23 -8.67 -6.91
C ASP A 94 -18.59 -8.82 -7.58
N GLY A 95 -18.65 -8.38 -8.83
CA GLY A 95 -19.88 -8.11 -9.55
C GLY A 95 -20.98 -9.12 -9.27
N ALA A 96 -22.12 -8.62 -8.79
CA ALA A 96 -23.35 -9.37 -8.78
C ALA A 96 -23.51 -10.07 -10.14
N PRO A 97 -23.82 -11.38 -10.17
CA PRO A 97 -23.90 -12.12 -11.42
C PRO A 97 -24.88 -11.38 -12.34
N ARG A 98 -24.41 -10.97 -13.53
CA ARG A 98 -25.27 -10.46 -14.59
C ARG A 98 -26.22 -11.60 -14.97
N THR A 99 -27.39 -11.65 -14.34
CA THR A 99 -28.49 -12.50 -14.79
C THR A 99 -28.94 -11.93 -16.13
N LEU A 100 -28.48 -12.53 -17.22
CA LEU A 100 -29.01 -12.27 -18.55
C LEU A 100 -30.47 -12.75 -18.57
N PRO A 101 -31.42 -11.93 -19.06
CA PRO A 101 -32.80 -12.37 -19.20
C PRO A 101 -32.86 -13.54 -20.21
N ALA A 102 -33.54 -14.61 -19.82
CA ALA A 102 -33.81 -15.75 -20.69
C ALA A 102 -34.74 -15.29 -21.84
N SER A 103 -34.31 -15.53 -23.08
CA SER A 103 -35.15 -15.43 -24.28
C SER A 103 -35.96 -16.69 -24.50
#